data_AF-A0A388NXS4-F1
#
_entry.id   AF-A0A388NXS4-F1
#
_cell.length_a   1.000
_cell.length_b   1.000
_cell.length_c   1.000
_cell.angle_alpha   90.00
_cell.angle_beta   90.00
_cell.angle_gamma   90.00
#
_symmetry.space_group_name_H-M   'P 1'
#
loop_
_entity.id
_entity.type
_entity.pdbx_description
1 polymer ?
#
loop_
_entity_poly.entity_id
_entity_poly.type
_entity_poly.pdbx_seq_one_letter_code
_entity_poly.pdbx_strand_id
1 'polypeptide(L)'
;MNLKKFSGWSPQQIISALIVGGATLMLFLTLQPELIFANNTPTGGDMGAHVYGPAFLRDFMLPHFRLNGWSNDWYAGFPMYRFYMLIPALLVLVVDLIAPYGIALKMIAVIGILTLPVCTWLFGKFSRLLFPIPEILALASVVFLYDESFTIYGGNIASTMAGEFSFSIALSLAVLTFGLFIRAMNEDRGRMITACVLALSALSHGIVLLFVFGGVALIAILWKALNTGRQVLISASLIIGTSILLSSFWVVPFLTSHAFMTDMKYEPRPSGTADSFWQMFFPLPLVLEYFHHTVRSRRVRRMYFASQSCRHLDGGLLHRTRDRCFCKSWWSANHRHVMEPTTVAVSLFASLHVDDDRAI
;
A
#
# COMPACT_ATOMS: atom_id res chain seq x y z
N MET A 1 40.05 25.58 -21.32
CA MET A 1 39.48 24.39 -21.98
C MET A 1 37.96 24.52 -21.93
N ASN A 2 37.35 24.90 -23.06
CA ASN A 2 35.90 25.15 -23.16
C ASN A 2 35.18 23.79 -23.18
N LEU A 3 34.64 23.37 -22.03
CA LEU A 3 33.74 22.22 -21.98
C LEU A 3 32.45 22.61 -22.72
N LYS A 4 32.31 22.11 -23.95
CA LYS A 4 31.05 22.15 -24.70
C LYS A 4 29.92 21.67 -23.77
N LYS A 5 28.85 22.45 -23.62
CA LYS A 5 27.58 22.04 -23.01
C LYS A 5 27.08 20.78 -23.74
N PHE A 6 27.39 19.60 -23.23
CA PHE A 6 26.96 18.33 -23.83
C PHE A 6 25.51 17.97 -23.48
N SER A 7 24.92 18.61 -22.49
CA SER A 7 23.48 18.59 -22.24
C SER A 7 23.05 19.98 -21.79
N GLY A 8 21.92 20.49 -22.28
CA GLY A 8 21.40 21.81 -21.90
C GLY A 8 20.91 21.91 -20.44
N TRP A 9 21.35 21.02 -19.56
CA TRP A 9 20.84 20.84 -18.20
C TRP A 9 21.69 21.59 -17.18
N SER A 10 21.03 22.19 -16.19
CA SER A 10 21.72 22.80 -15.05
C SER A 10 22.28 21.73 -14.10
N PRO A 11 23.32 22.04 -13.31
CA PRO A 11 23.83 21.11 -12.29
C PRO A 11 22.74 20.60 -11.34
N GLN A 12 21.80 21.45 -10.96
CA GLN A 12 20.66 21.08 -10.11
C GLN A 12 19.78 20.04 -10.80
N GLN A 13 19.46 20.20 -12.08
CA GLN A 13 18.66 19.23 -12.83
C GLN A 13 19.35 17.86 -12.92
N ILE A 14 20.67 17.86 -13.12
CA ILE A 14 21.47 16.63 -13.12
C ILE A 14 21.40 15.96 -11.74
N ILE A 15 21.58 16.72 -10.66
CA ILE A 15 21.49 16.20 -9.29
C ILE A 15 20.09 15.65 -9.00
N SER A 16 19.01 16.38 -9.35
CA SER A 16 17.64 15.91 -9.17
C SER A 16 17.39 14.60 -9.91
N ALA A 17 17.83 14.50 -11.16
CA ALA A 17 17.66 13.28 -11.96
C ALA A 17 18.45 12.10 -11.39
N LEU A 18 19.67 12.33 -10.91
CA LEU A 18 20.49 11.31 -10.26
C LEU A 18 19.87 10.84 -8.95
N ILE A 19 19.37 11.75 -8.12
CA ILE A 19 18.77 11.41 -6.82
C ILE A 19 17.45 10.66 -7.01
N VAL A 20 16.52 11.23 -7.78
CA VAL A 20 15.18 10.63 -7.97
C VAL A 20 15.29 9.35 -8.80
N GLY A 21 16.03 9.40 -9.92
CA GLY A 21 16.25 8.22 -10.76
C GLY A 21 17.05 7.13 -10.05
N GLY A 22 18.08 7.50 -9.28
CA GLY A 22 18.86 6.58 -8.46
C GLY A 22 18.03 5.95 -7.34
N ALA A 23 17.19 6.72 -6.65
CA ALA A 23 16.27 6.23 -5.63
C ALA A 23 15.26 5.22 -6.21
N THR A 24 14.60 5.56 -7.32
CA THR A 24 13.64 4.66 -7.98
C THR A 24 14.34 3.40 -8.52
N LEU A 25 15.53 3.54 -9.12
CA LEU A 25 16.31 2.40 -9.60
C LEU A 25 16.74 1.49 -8.45
N MET A 26 17.20 2.04 -7.33
CA MET A 26 17.55 1.28 -6.14
C MET A 26 16.35 0.45 -5.65
N LEU A 27 15.18 1.08 -5.53
CA LEU A 27 13.95 0.37 -5.13
C LEU A 27 13.59 -0.74 -6.12
N PHE A 28 13.65 -0.45 -7.42
CA PHE A 28 13.37 -1.44 -8.46
C PHE A 28 14.31 -2.66 -8.36
N LEU A 29 15.60 -2.45 -8.13
CA LEU A 29 16.56 -3.52 -7.94
C LEU A 29 16.32 -4.32 -6.64
N THR A 30 15.92 -3.65 -5.55
CA THR A 30 15.55 -4.31 -4.29
C THR A 30 14.33 -5.21 -4.45
N LEU A 31 13.39 -4.84 -5.32
CA LEU A 31 12.18 -5.60 -5.60
C LEU A 31 12.40 -6.82 -6.50
N GLN A 32 13.66 -7.14 -6.87
CA GLN A 32 14.02 -8.32 -7.67
C GLN A 32 13.25 -8.38 -9.00
N PRO A 33 13.66 -7.58 -10.00
CA PRO A 33 12.92 -7.47 -11.26
C PRO A 33 12.70 -8.81 -11.96
N GLU A 34 13.62 -9.77 -11.82
CA GLU A 34 13.45 -11.14 -12.31
C GLU A 34 12.22 -11.84 -11.74
N LEU A 35 11.84 -11.56 -10.49
CA LEU A 35 10.65 -12.11 -9.86
C LEU A 35 9.39 -11.35 -10.28
N ILE A 36 9.48 -10.04 -10.52
CA ILE A 36 8.36 -9.24 -11.05
C ILE A 36 7.95 -9.78 -12.43
N PHE A 37 8.93 -10.04 -13.31
CA PHE A 37 8.69 -10.49 -14.69
C PHE A 37 8.62 -12.01 -14.87
N ALA A 38 8.77 -12.81 -13.81
CA ALA A 38 8.51 -14.25 -13.89
C ALA A 38 7.03 -14.51 -14.20
N ASN A 39 6.71 -15.45 -15.10
CA ASN A 39 5.32 -15.77 -15.42
C ASN A 39 4.71 -16.72 -14.36
N ASN A 40 4.42 -16.16 -13.17
CA ASN A 40 3.75 -16.82 -12.06
C ASN A 40 2.92 -15.81 -11.27
N THR A 41 1.97 -16.30 -10.48
CA THR A 41 1.15 -15.46 -9.59
C THR A 41 1.88 -15.23 -8.27
N PRO A 42 1.73 -14.04 -7.64
CA PRO A 42 2.26 -13.82 -6.31
C PRO A 42 1.55 -14.68 -5.26
N THR A 43 2.19 -14.84 -4.11
CA THR A 43 1.68 -15.54 -2.94
C THR A 43 2.20 -14.86 -1.67
N GLY A 44 1.66 -15.24 -0.51
CA GLY A 44 2.00 -14.67 0.80
C GLY A 44 1.04 -13.57 1.24
N GLY A 45 0.75 -13.51 2.53
CA GLY A 45 -0.25 -12.59 3.10
C GLY A 45 -1.56 -12.60 2.30
N ASP A 46 -2.11 -11.42 2.05
CA ASP A 46 -3.34 -11.20 1.30
C ASP A 46 -3.12 -11.16 -0.22
N MET A 47 -1.86 -11.22 -0.70
CA MET A 47 -1.59 -11.24 -2.15
C MET A 47 -2.27 -12.41 -2.85
N GLY A 48 -2.42 -13.55 -2.18
CA GLY A 48 -3.17 -14.70 -2.72
C GLY A 48 -4.63 -14.37 -3.03
N ALA A 49 -5.29 -13.59 -2.17
CA ALA A 49 -6.66 -13.14 -2.40
C ALA A 49 -6.74 -12.13 -3.56
N HIS A 50 -5.71 -11.30 -3.73
CA HIS A 50 -5.62 -10.34 -4.82
C HIS A 50 -5.40 -10.97 -6.21
N VAL A 51 -5.01 -12.24 -6.28
CA VAL A 51 -4.98 -12.99 -7.56
C VAL A 51 -6.39 -13.26 -8.07
N TYR A 52 -7.34 -13.52 -7.18
CA TYR A 52 -8.70 -13.91 -7.57
C TYR A 52 -9.54 -12.72 -8.07
N GLY A 53 -9.54 -11.61 -7.32
CA GLY A 53 -10.46 -10.49 -7.57
C GLY A 53 -10.43 -9.95 -9.00
N PRO A 54 -9.26 -9.53 -9.53
CA PRO A 54 -9.20 -8.95 -10.88
C PRO A 54 -9.57 -9.98 -11.95
N ALA A 55 -9.18 -11.24 -11.80
CA ALA A 55 -9.58 -12.30 -12.71
C ALA A 55 -11.11 -12.47 -12.75
N PHE A 56 -11.77 -12.50 -11.58
CA PHE A 56 -13.23 -12.55 -11.52
C PHE A 56 -13.89 -11.31 -12.16
N LEU A 57 -13.34 -10.12 -11.92
CA LEU A 57 -13.79 -8.88 -12.54
C LEU A 57 -13.71 -8.95 -14.07
N ARG A 58 -12.59 -9.44 -14.62
CA ARG A 58 -12.37 -9.64 -16.06
C ARG A 58 -13.36 -10.63 -16.67
N ASP A 59 -13.53 -11.79 -16.04
CA ASP A 59 -14.19 -12.93 -16.66
C ASP A 59 -15.72 -12.88 -16.50
N PHE A 60 -16.23 -12.29 -15.40
CA PHE A 60 -17.66 -12.36 -15.08
C PHE A 60 -18.35 -10.99 -14.99
N MET A 61 -17.62 -9.91 -14.71
CA MET A 61 -18.26 -8.62 -14.39
C MET A 61 -18.15 -7.61 -15.52
N LEU A 62 -16.93 -7.35 -16.02
CA LEU A 62 -16.69 -6.40 -17.10
C LEU A 62 -17.44 -6.74 -18.40
N PRO A 63 -17.63 -8.02 -18.81
CA PRO A 63 -18.45 -8.36 -19.97
C PRO A 63 -19.92 -7.91 -19.85
N HIS A 64 -20.39 -7.70 -18.62
CA HIS A 64 -21.74 -7.23 -18.30
C HIS A 64 -21.76 -5.76 -17.86
N PHE A 65 -20.68 -5.00 -18.09
CA PHE A 65 -20.52 -3.60 -17.69
C PHE A 65 -20.71 -3.37 -16.17
N ARG A 66 -20.28 -4.34 -15.35
CA ARG A 66 -20.39 -4.26 -13.88
C ARG A 66 -19.03 -4.01 -13.24
N LEU A 67 -19.03 -3.12 -12.23
CA LEU A 67 -17.84 -2.79 -11.42
C LEU A 67 -17.93 -3.34 -9.98
N ASN A 68 -19.11 -3.81 -9.57
CA ASN A 68 -19.36 -4.53 -8.34
C ASN A 68 -20.39 -5.65 -8.61
N GLY A 69 -20.45 -6.66 -7.74
CA GLY A 69 -21.31 -7.82 -7.99
C GLY A 69 -21.34 -8.81 -6.84
N TRP A 70 -21.67 -10.06 -7.17
CA TRP A 70 -21.74 -11.17 -6.24
C TRP A 70 -21.00 -12.37 -6.84
N SER A 71 -20.17 -13.01 -6.04
CA SER A 71 -19.53 -14.28 -6.39
C SER A 71 -20.11 -15.39 -5.54
N ASN A 72 -20.30 -16.57 -6.13
CA ASN A 72 -20.72 -17.79 -5.45
C ASN A 72 -19.55 -18.75 -5.17
N ASP A 73 -18.30 -18.31 -5.43
CA ASP A 73 -17.14 -19.21 -5.40
C ASP A 73 -16.73 -19.62 -3.97
N TRP A 74 -17.15 -18.86 -2.95
CA TRP A 74 -16.93 -19.18 -1.53
C TRP A 74 -18.19 -19.09 -0.70
N TYR A 75 -18.38 -20.06 0.19
CA TYR A 75 -19.50 -20.14 1.14
C TYR A 75 -20.87 -19.98 0.44
N ALA A 76 -21.78 -19.19 1.01
CA ALA A 76 -23.06 -18.83 0.38
C ALA A 76 -22.94 -17.68 -0.63
N GLY A 77 -21.70 -17.34 -0.98
CA GLY A 77 -21.34 -16.19 -1.80
C GLY A 77 -20.95 -14.95 -1.00
N PHE A 78 -20.37 -13.98 -1.70
CA PHE A 78 -19.86 -12.75 -1.10
C PHE A 78 -19.84 -11.59 -2.12
N PRO A 79 -19.93 -10.34 -1.64
CA PRO A 79 -20.01 -9.19 -2.52
C PRO A 79 -18.64 -8.85 -3.11
N MET A 80 -18.58 -8.74 -4.44
CA MET A 80 -17.35 -8.46 -5.18
C MET A 80 -17.17 -6.97 -5.47
N TYR A 81 -15.99 -6.44 -5.15
CA TYR A 81 -15.62 -5.02 -5.24
C TYR A 81 -16.57 -4.02 -4.58
N ARG A 82 -17.43 -4.49 -3.65
CA ARG A 82 -18.24 -3.61 -2.78
C ARG A 82 -17.41 -3.00 -1.65
N PHE A 83 -16.52 -3.80 -1.06
CA PHE A 83 -15.69 -3.41 0.08
C PHE A 83 -14.18 -3.40 -0.21
N TYR A 84 -13.80 -3.78 -1.43
CA TYR A 84 -12.40 -3.88 -1.88
C TYR A 84 -12.08 -2.84 -2.95
N MET A 85 -10.78 -2.55 -3.09
CA MET A 85 -10.26 -1.47 -3.93
C MET A 85 -10.35 -1.81 -5.41
N LEU A 86 -11.23 -1.08 -6.13
CA LEU A 86 -11.53 -1.35 -7.54
C LEU A 86 -10.43 -0.85 -8.49
N ILE A 87 -9.91 0.36 -8.26
CA ILE A 87 -9.01 1.01 -9.23
C ILE A 87 -7.69 0.25 -9.42
N PRO A 88 -7.00 -0.20 -8.37
CA PRO A 88 -5.80 -1.03 -8.54
C PRO A 88 -6.09 -2.33 -9.31
N ALA A 89 -7.25 -2.96 -9.09
CA ALA A 89 -7.64 -4.16 -9.83
C ALA A 89 -7.88 -3.87 -11.32
N LEU A 90 -8.55 -2.77 -11.66
CA LEU A 90 -8.71 -2.35 -13.05
C LEU A 90 -7.36 -2.05 -13.72
N LEU A 91 -6.41 -1.45 -13.00
CA LEU A 91 -5.06 -1.23 -13.51
C LEU A 91 -4.33 -2.55 -13.81
N VAL A 92 -4.51 -3.58 -12.98
CA VAL A 92 -3.98 -4.93 -13.27
C VAL A 92 -4.53 -5.42 -14.61
N LEU A 93 -5.84 -5.31 -14.82
CA LEU A 93 -6.48 -5.76 -16.06
C LEU A 93 -6.08 -4.95 -17.30
N VAL A 94 -5.80 -3.66 -17.16
CA VAL A 94 -5.25 -2.85 -18.25
C VAL A 94 -3.87 -3.34 -18.67
N VAL A 95 -3.01 -3.70 -17.71
CA VAL A 95 -1.68 -4.27 -18.02
C VAL A 95 -1.79 -5.71 -18.53
N ASP A 96 -2.78 -6.48 -18.08
CA ASP A 96 -3.07 -7.85 -18.55
C ASP A 96 -3.38 -7.89 -20.06
N LEU A 97 -3.78 -6.77 -20.66
CA LEU A 97 -3.98 -6.68 -22.12
C LEU A 97 -2.68 -6.84 -22.92
N ILE A 98 -1.52 -6.57 -22.31
CA ILE A 98 -0.21 -6.54 -22.99
C ILE A 98 0.86 -7.41 -22.31
N ALA A 99 0.58 -7.97 -21.12
CA ALA A 99 1.48 -8.83 -20.37
C ALA A 99 0.69 -9.94 -19.67
N PRO A 100 1.29 -11.13 -19.41
CA PRO A 100 0.62 -12.20 -18.67
C PRO A 100 0.09 -11.73 -17.31
N TYR A 101 -1.11 -12.18 -16.94
CA TYR A 101 -1.81 -11.80 -15.71
C TYR A 101 -0.96 -11.75 -14.43
N GLY A 102 -0.14 -12.77 -14.17
CA GLY A 102 0.73 -12.79 -13.00
C GLY A 102 1.78 -11.67 -13.01
N ILE A 103 2.33 -11.34 -14.18
CA ILE A 103 3.27 -10.22 -14.37
C ILE A 103 2.53 -8.90 -14.21
N ALA A 104 1.35 -8.75 -14.84
CA ALA A 104 0.52 -7.55 -14.72
C ALA A 104 0.18 -7.22 -13.26
N LEU A 105 -0.24 -8.23 -12.49
CA LEU A 105 -0.51 -8.08 -11.06
C LEU A 105 0.73 -7.60 -10.30
N LYS A 106 1.87 -8.27 -10.48
CA LYS A 106 3.11 -7.90 -9.78
C LYS A 106 3.62 -6.51 -10.15
N MET A 107 3.51 -6.11 -11.41
CA MET A 107 3.86 -4.76 -11.86
C MET A 107 3.03 -3.69 -11.15
N ILE A 108 1.71 -3.89 -11.07
CA ILE A 108 0.83 -2.96 -10.35
C ILE A 108 1.04 -3.04 -8.84
N ALA A 109 1.32 -4.22 -8.29
CA ALA A 109 1.61 -4.37 -6.86
C ALA A 109 2.82 -3.53 -6.41
N VAL A 110 3.84 -3.37 -7.25
CA VAL A 110 5.04 -2.60 -6.89
C VAL A 110 4.99 -1.13 -7.32
N ILE A 111 4.01 -0.72 -8.15
CA ILE A 111 4.04 0.61 -8.77
C ILE A 111 4.01 1.73 -7.73
N GLY A 112 3.24 1.56 -6.64
CA GLY A 112 3.18 2.52 -5.54
C GLY A 112 4.53 2.77 -4.88
N ILE A 113 5.35 1.72 -4.69
CA ILE A 113 6.71 1.83 -4.15
C ILE A 113 7.59 2.62 -5.12
N LEU A 114 7.53 2.30 -6.41
CA LEU A 114 8.39 2.88 -7.44
C LEU A 114 8.06 4.35 -7.72
N THR A 115 6.78 4.75 -7.59
CA THR A 115 6.35 6.11 -7.85
C THR A 115 6.54 7.05 -6.67
N LEU A 116 6.61 6.54 -5.43
CA LEU A 116 6.64 7.40 -4.23
C LEU A 116 7.80 8.41 -4.21
N PRO A 117 9.05 8.07 -4.60
CA PRO A 117 10.14 9.06 -4.69
C PRO A 117 9.86 10.18 -5.69
N VAL A 118 9.22 9.85 -6.82
CA VAL A 118 8.83 10.84 -7.83
C VAL A 118 7.70 11.72 -7.29
N CYS A 119 6.70 11.13 -6.64
CA CYS A 119 5.56 11.85 -6.07
C CYS A 119 5.98 12.82 -4.95
N THR A 120 6.89 12.41 -4.07
CA THR A 120 7.46 13.26 -2.99
C THR A 120 8.36 14.36 -3.54
N TRP A 121 9.16 14.07 -4.57
CA TRP A 121 9.90 15.11 -5.29
C TRP A 121 8.96 16.13 -5.95
N LEU A 122 7.93 15.66 -6.68
CA LEU A 122 6.92 16.52 -7.30
C LEU A 122 6.15 17.36 -6.27
N PHE A 123 5.83 16.78 -5.11
CA PHE A 123 5.24 17.51 -3.99
C PHE A 123 6.13 18.70 -3.58
N GLY A 124 7.44 18.46 -3.38
CA GLY A 124 8.38 19.54 -3.07
C GLY A 124 8.51 20.58 -4.18
N LYS A 125 8.55 20.15 -5.45
CA LYS A 125 8.62 21.04 -6.62
C LYS A 125 7.39 21.92 -6.75
N PHE A 126 6.20 21.33 -6.65
CA PHE A 126 4.93 22.05 -6.76
C PHE A 126 4.65 22.94 -5.55
N SER A 127 5.24 22.62 -4.40
CA SER A 127 5.26 23.49 -3.22
C SER A 127 6.31 24.61 -3.29
N ARG A 128 7.07 24.71 -4.39
CA ARG A 128 8.14 25.70 -4.61
C ARG A 128 9.24 25.68 -3.53
N LEU A 129 9.51 24.51 -2.96
CA LEU A 129 10.59 24.35 -1.98
C LEU A 129 11.95 24.56 -2.67
N LEU A 130 12.86 25.23 -1.97
CA LEU A 130 14.20 25.53 -2.47
C LEU A 130 15.00 24.23 -2.64
N PHE A 131 15.86 24.20 -3.66
CA PHE A 131 16.84 23.13 -3.81
C PHE A 131 17.77 23.08 -2.58
N PRO A 132 18.10 21.89 -2.02
CA PRO A 132 17.76 20.54 -2.49
C PRO A 132 16.58 19.87 -1.74
N ILE A 133 15.65 20.64 -1.18
CA ILE A 133 14.57 20.08 -0.35
C ILE A 133 13.70 19.06 -1.10
N PRO A 134 13.25 19.28 -2.36
CA PRO A 134 12.50 18.27 -3.11
C PRO A 134 13.26 16.94 -3.27
N GLU A 135 14.58 17.00 -3.46
CA GLU A 135 15.44 15.83 -3.59
C GLU A 135 15.59 15.09 -2.25
N ILE A 136 15.70 15.83 -1.14
CA ILE A 136 15.71 15.26 0.21
C ILE A 136 14.39 14.54 0.50
N LEU A 137 13.24 15.08 0.07
CA LEU A 137 11.94 14.42 0.24
C LEU A 137 11.87 13.09 -0.53
N ALA A 138 12.45 13.01 -1.73
CA ALA A 138 12.58 11.77 -2.48
C ALA A 138 13.40 10.72 -1.70
N LEU A 139 14.53 11.13 -1.12
CA LEU A 139 15.36 10.25 -0.28
C LEU A 139 14.64 9.84 1.01
N ALA A 140 13.91 10.76 1.65
CA ALA A 140 13.12 10.47 2.84
C ALA A 140 12.03 9.43 2.54
N SER A 141 11.42 9.46 1.35
CA SER A 141 10.47 8.43 0.93
C SER A 141 11.12 7.04 0.83
N VAL A 142 12.37 6.96 0.39
CA VAL A 142 13.13 5.69 0.37
C VAL A 142 13.34 5.19 1.79
N VAL A 143 13.74 6.05 2.72
CA VAL A 143 13.91 5.69 4.14
C VAL A 143 12.59 5.15 4.71
N PHE A 144 11.48 5.84 4.47
CA PHE A 144 10.14 5.37 4.86
C PHE A 144 9.79 4.00 4.26
N LEU A 145 10.09 3.80 2.97
CA LEU A 145 9.79 2.54 2.29
C LEU A 145 10.55 1.34 2.87
N TYR A 146 11.75 1.55 3.39
CA TYR A 146 12.56 0.52 4.06
C TYR A 146 12.26 0.36 5.55
N ASP A 147 11.35 1.15 6.12
CA ASP A 147 10.93 0.94 7.50
C ASP A 147 10.21 -0.40 7.62
N GLU A 148 10.70 -1.29 8.49
CA GLU A 148 10.12 -2.61 8.79
C GLU A 148 9.45 -2.64 10.16
N SER A 149 9.33 -1.50 10.85
CA SER A 149 8.75 -1.43 12.19
C SER A 149 7.27 -1.82 12.20
N PHE A 150 6.63 -1.78 11.03
CA PHE A 150 5.32 -2.35 10.78
C PHE A 150 5.28 -3.14 9.47
N THR A 151 4.43 -4.16 9.46
CA THR A 151 4.34 -5.09 8.31
C THR A 151 2.94 -5.21 7.73
N ILE A 152 1.91 -4.60 8.33
CA ILE A 152 0.51 -4.73 7.86
C ILE A 152 -0.26 -3.41 7.74
N TYR A 153 0.32 -2.25 8.10
CA TYR A 153 -0.42 -0.97 8.08
C TYR A 153 -0.33 -0.20 6.76
N GLY A 154 0.45 -0.70 5.79
CA GLY A 154 0.48 -0.19 4.42
C GLY A 154 1.55 0.87 4.15
N GLY A 155 1.88 1.05 2.87
CA GLY A 155 2.74 2.14 2.39
C GLY A 155 4.24 1.82 2.29
N ASN A 156 4.80 1.05 3.22
CA ASN A 156 6.19 0.58 3.14
C ASN A 156 6.33 -0.70 2.29
N ILE A 157 7.56 -1.16 2.03
CA ILE A 157 7.82 -2.36 1.22
C ILE A 157 7.23 -3.61 1.90
N ALA A 158 7.41 -3.77 3.21
CA ALA A 158 6.97 -4.95 3.94
C ALA A 158 5.45 -5.14 3.88
N SER A 159 4.67 -4.10 4.15
CA SER A 159 3.21 -4.11 4.02
C SER A 159 2.74 -4.27 2.60
N THR A 160 3.40 -3.61 1.64
CA THR A 160 3.06 -3.79 0.23
C THR A 160 3.18 -5.26 -0.20
N MET A 161 4.23 -5.95 0.25
CA MET A 161 4.40 -7.39 -0.02
C MET A 161 3.43 -8.28 0.74
N ALA A 162 2.89 -7.82 1.88
CA ALA A 162 1.86 -8.53 2.63
C ALA A 162 0.47 -8.45 1.98
N GLY A 163 0.25 -7.57 1.00
CA GLY A 163 -1.05 -7.39 0.34
C GLY A 163 -1.51 -5.93 0.25
N GLU A 164 -0.90 -5.03 1.02
CA GLU A 164 -1.28 -3.60 1.09
C GLU A 164 -0.75 -2.76 -0.08
N PHE A 165 -0.71 -3.33 -1.30
CA PHE A 165 -0.20 -2.61 -2.47
C PHE A 165 -1.12 -1.49 -2.95
N SER A 166 -2.43 -1.69 -2.77
CA SER A 166 -3.46 -0.70 -3.06
C SER A 166 -3.27 0.55 -2.18
N PHE A 167 -2.90 0.35 -0.90
CA PHE A 167 -2.47 1.44 -0.01
C PHE A 167 -1.23 2.16 -0.55
N SER A 168 -0.20 1.43 -0.98
CA SER A 168 1.04 2.03 -1.52
C SER A 168 0.78 2.92 -2.75
N ILE A 169 -0.09 2.46 -3.65
CA ILE A 169 -0.56 3.24 -4.82
C ILE A 169 -1.30 4.50 -4.34
N ALA A 170 -2.27 4.32 -3.45
CA ALA A 170 -3.07 5.42 -2.92
C ALA A 170 -2.20 6.48 -2.22
N LEU A 171 -1.19 6.07 -1.45
CA LEU A 171 -0.24 6.93 -0.76
C LEU A 171 0.60 7.76 -1.74
N SER A 172 1.14 7.14 -2.79
CA SER A 172 1.85 7.87 -3.86
C SER A 172 0.95 8.93 -4.51
N LEU A 173 -0.29 8.56 -4.84
CA LEU A 173 -1.26 9.49 -5.41
C LEU A 173 -1.66 10.59 -4.42
N ALA A 174 -1.74 10.31 -3.12
CA ALA A 174 -2.07 11.27 -2.08
C ALA A 174 -0.99 12.36 -1.96
N VAL A 175 0.28 11.95 -1.90
CA VAL A 175 1.42 12.88 -1.85
C VAL A 175 1.46 13.75 -3.11
N LEU A 176 1.28 13.14 -4.29
CA LEU A 176 1.17 13.89 -5.54
C LEU A 176 0.01 14.88 -5.52
N THR A 177 -1.14 14.47 -4.98
CA THR A 177 -2.34 15.31 -4.83
C THR A 177 -2.05 16.53 -3.99
N PHE A 178 -1.35 16.40 -2.86
CA PHE A 178 -0.98 17.56 -2.03
C PHE A 178 -0.15 18.57 -2.83
N GLY A 179 0.80 18.09 -3.65
CA GLY A 179 1.63 18.95 -4.49
C GLY A 179 0.80 19.66 -5.56
N LEU A 180 0.00 18.88 -6.29
CA LEU A 180 -0.90 19.40 -7.33
C LEU A 180 -1.93 20.38 -6.76
N PHE A 181 -2.40 20.16 -5.54
CA PHE A 181 -3.33 21.04 -4.85
C PHE A 181 -2.67 22.39 -4.53
N ILE A 182 -1.47 22.37 -3.96
CA ILE A 182 -0.69 23.58 -3.68
C ILE A 182 -0.38 24.34 -4.99
N ARG A 183 0.01 23.64 -6.06
CA ARG A 183 0.21 24.26 -7.38
C ARG A 183 -1.08 24.89 -7.90
N ALA A 184 -2.20 24.18 -7.80
CA ALA A 184 -3.49 24.68 -8.27
C ALA A 184 -3.96 25.92 -7.50
N MET A 185 -3.62 26.05 -6.22
CA MET A 185 -3.88 27.27 -5.44
C MET A 185 -2.93 28.42 -5.81
N ASN A 186 -1.67 28.12 -6.15
CA ASN A 186 -0.66 29.12 -6.52
C ASN A 186 -0.82 29.67 -7.95
N GLU A 187 -1.24 28.82 -8.88
CA GLU A 187 -1.22 29.12 -10.32
C GLU A 187 -2.61 29.20 -10.95
N ASP A 188 -3.67 28.92 -10.18
CA ASP A 188 -5.06 28.84 -10.64
C ASP A 188 -5.28 27.89 -11.84
N ARG A 189 -4.39 26.90 -12.00
CA ARG A 189 -4.38 25.94 -13.11
C ARG A 189 -4.34 24.50 -12.59
N GLY A 190 -4.85 23.58 -13.40
CA GLY A 190 -4.77 22.14 -13.12
C GLY A 190 -5.78 21.62 -12.09
N ARG A 191 -6.80 22.40 -11.70
CA ARG A 191 -7.85 22.01 -10.73
C ARG A 191 -8.47 20.64 -11.05
N MET A 192 -8.78 20.39 -12.33
CA MET A 192 -9.42 19.14 -12.75
C MET A 192 -8.47 17.94 -12.63
N ILE A 193 -7.21 18.09 -13.04
CA ILE A 193 -6.20 17.03 -12.87
C ILE A 193 -6.03 16.73 -11.38
N THR A 194 -5.94 17.75 -10.52
CA THR A 194 -5.87 17.57 -9.07
C THR A 194 -7.09 16.81 -8.54
N ALA A 195 -8.30 17.15 -8.97
CA ALA A 195 -9.52 16.44 -8.57
C ALA A 195 -9.51 14.97 -9.03
N CYS A 196 -9.04 14.68 -10.24
CA CYS A 196 -8.91 13.32 -10.73
C CYS A 196 -7.89 12.51 -9.92
N VAL A 197 -6.71 13.07 -9.61
CA VAL A 197 -5.68 12.37 -8.83
C VAL A 197 -6.14 12.16 -7.37
N LEU A 198 -6.84 13.13 -6.79
CA LEU A 198 -7.47 12.99 -5.47
C LEU A 198 -8.51 11.84 -5.47
N ALA A 199 -9.37 11.78 -6.49
CA ALA A 199 -10.36 10.73 -6.63
C ALA A 199 -9.70 9.35 -6.84
N LEU A 200 -8.64 9.27 -7.65
CA LEU A 200 -7.90 8.04 -7.87
C LEU A 200 -7.22 7.55 -6.59
N SER A 201 -6.66 8.44 -5.77
CA SER A 201 -6.11 8.10 -4.45
C SER A 201 -7.21 7.53 -3.53
N ALA A 202 -8.34 8.23 -3.42
CA ALA A 202 -9.48 7.83 -2.61
C ALA A 202 -10.08 6.48 -3.04
N LEU A 203 -10.21 6.24 -4.34
CA LEU A 203 -10.73 4.98 -4.90
C LEU A 203 -9.70 3.84 -4.89
N SER A 204 -8.43 4.14 -4.63
CA SER A 204 -7.37 3.13 -4.53
C SER A 204 -7.24 2.54 -3.14
N HIS A 205 -7.56 3.30 -2.08
CA HIS A 205 -7.57 2.76 -0.72
C HIS A 205 -8.49 3.53 0.23
N GLY A 206 -9.44 2.83 0.87
CA GLY A 206 -10.42 3.43 1.78
C GLY A 206 -9.82 4.10 3.02
N ILE A 207 -8.74 3.57 3.58
CA ILE A 207 -8.04 4.22 4.71
C ILE A 207 -7.36 5.52 4.24
N VAL A 208 -6.71 5.49 3.07
CA VAL A 208 -5.99 6.65 2.53
C VAL A 208 -6.97 7.76 2.12
N LEU A 209 -8.19 7.41 1.70
CA LEU A 209 -9.28 8.35 1.45
C LEU A 209 -9.45 9.34 2.61
N LEU A 210 -9.48 8.86 3.86
CA LEU A 210 -9.67 9.71 5.04
C LEU A 210 -8.54 10.74 5.16
N PHE A 211 -7.29 10.28 5.05
CA PHE A 211 -6.12 11.12 5.23
C PHE A 211 -5.89 12.08 4.06
N VAL A 212 -6.18 11.68 2.82
CA VAL A 212 -5.96 12.55 1.65
C VAL A 212 -6.99 13.68 1.62
N PHE A 213 -8.26 13.42 1.92
CA PHE A 213 -9.26 14.49 2.02
C PHE A 213 -9.01 15.37 3.26
N GLY A 214 -8.65 14.78 4.40
CA GLY A 214 -8.25 15.53 5.59
C GLY A 214 -7.05 16.44 5.34
N GLY A 215 -6.02 15.93 4.66
CA GLY A 215 -4.83 16.69 4.28
C GLY A 215 -5.13 17.82 3.31
N VAL A 216 -5.95 17.58 2.28
CA VAL A 216 -6.38 18.65 1.35
C VAL A 216 -7.21 19.71 2.06
N ALA A 217 -8.12 19.32 2.95
CA ALA A 217 -8.91 20.25 3.75
C ALA A 217 -8.02 21.09 4.68
N LEU A 218 -7.06 20.47 5.36
CA LEU A 218 -6.09 21.16 6.20
C LEU A 218 -5.26 22.16 5.40
N ILE A 219 -4.72 21.74 4.25
CA ILE A 219 -3.96 22.64 3.35
C ILE A 219 -4.86 23.80 2.92
N ALA A 220 -6.12 23.56 2.54
CA ALA A 220 -7.05 24.61 2.14
C ALA A 220 -7.33 25.62 3.28
N ILE A 221 -7.51 25.15 4.51
CA ILE A 221 -7.72 25.99 5.70
C ILE A 221 -6.48 26.85 5.96
N LEU A 222 -5.29 26.24 6.00
CA LEU A 222 -4.03 26.96 6.20
C LEU A 222 -3.80 27.98 5.09
N TRP A 223 -4.05 27.59 3.84
CA TRP A 223 -3.91 28.47 2.69
C TRP A 223 -4.84 29.67 2.77
N LYS A 224 -6.09 29.46 3.20
CA LYS A 224 -7.08 30.52 3.39
C LYS A 224 -6.71 31.44 4.55
N ALA A 225 -6.13 30.92 5.63
CA ALA A 225 -5.66 31.74 6.74
C ALA A 225 -4.51 32.68 6.32
N LEU A 226 -3.63 32.20 5.43
CA LEU A 226 -2.51 32.99 4.91
C LEU A 226 -2.89 33.93 3.74
N ASN A 227 -4.03 33.69 3.07
CA ASN A 227 -4.44 34.43 1.87
C ASN A 227 -5.89 34.90 1.94
N THR A 228 -6.12 36.21 1.80
CA THR A 228 -7.44 36.83 2.00
C THR A 228 -8.43 36.62 0.85
N GLY A 229 -8.00 36.10 -0.31
CA GLY A 229 -8.83 35.94 -1.52
C GLY A 229 -9.98 34.91 -1.42
N ARG A 230 -11.09 35.16 -2.12
CA ARG A 230 -12.20 34.18 -2.29
C ARG A 230 -11.85 33.05 -3.26
N GLN A 231 -10.88 33.28 -4.16
CA GLN A 231 -10.48 32.31 -5.17
C GLN A 231 -9.95 31.00 -4.58
N VAL A 232 -9.28 31.06 -3.41
CA VAL A 232 -8.82 29.88 -2.66
C VAL A 232 -10.00 28.95 -2.33
N LEU A 233 -11.10 29.50 -1.81
CA LEU A 233 -12.28 28.72 -1.45
C LEU A 233 -12.95 28.12 -2.67
N ILE A 234 -13.02 28.86 -3.79
CA ILE A 234 -13.60 28.37 -5.04
C ILE A 234 -12.75 27.24 -5.62
N SER A 235 -11.43 27.41 -5.70
CA SER A 235 -10.52 26.40 -6.22
C SER A 235 -10.55 25.13 -5.35
N ALA A 236 -10.50 25.29 -4.02
CA ALA A 236 -10.59 24.17 -3.09
C ALA A 236 -11.93 23.44 -3.19
N SER A 237 -13.05 24.16 -3.20
CA SER A 237 -14.39 23.55 -3.28
C SER A 237 -14.61 22.84 -4.61
N LEU A 238 -14.10 23.38 -5.72
CA LEU A 238 -14.16 22.73 -7.02
C LEU A 238 -13.37 21.42 -7.02
N ILE A 239 -12.15 21.41 -6.48
CA ILE A 239 -11.31 20.21 -6.45
C ILE A 239 -11.94 19.14 -5.57
N ILE A 240 -12.29 19.49 -4.32
CA ILE A 240 -12.87 18.57 -3.34
C ILE A 240 -14.22 18.07 -3.84
N GLY A 241 -15.12 18.97 -4.25
CA GLY A 241 -16.45 18.61 -4.74
C GLY A 241 -16.41 17.71 -5.96
N THR A 242 -15.57 18.03 -6.95
CA THR A 242 -15.40 17.18 -8.14
C THR A 242 -14.84 15.80 -7.77
N SER A 243 -13.86 15.74 -6.86
CA SER A 243 -13.32 14.45 -6.41
C SER A 243 -14.33 13.61 -5.65
N ILE A 244 -15.19 14.21 -4.84
CA ILE A 244 -16.29 13.51 -4.16
C ILE A 244 -17.25 12.94 -5.20
N LEU A 245 -17.65 13.73 -6.20
CA LEU A 245 -18.53 13.26 -7.27
C LEU A 245 -17.90 12.11 -8.06
N LEU A 246 -16.63 12.23 -8.44
CA LEU A 246 -15.90 11.19 -9.18
C LEU A 246 -15.75 9.88 -8.40
N SER A 247 -15.65 9.95 -7.06
CA SER A 247 -15.51 8.77 -6.20
C SER A 247 -16.84 8.21 -5.67
N SER A 248 -17.93 8.98 -5.80
CA SER A 248 -19.23 8.68 -5.19
C SER A 248 -19.81 7.32 -5.59
N PHE A 249 -19.60 6.88 -6.83
CA PHE A 249 -20.14 5.61 -7.34
C PHE A 249 -19.64 4.39 -6.56
N TRP A 250 -18.49 4.50 -5.88
CA TRP A 250 -17.94 3.46 -5.02
C TRP A 250 -18.10 3.80 -3.54
N VAL A 251 -17.81 5.06 -3.16
CA VAL A 251 -17.82 5.51 -1.76
C VAL A 251 -19.23 5.47 -1.16
N VAL A 252 -20.26 5.91 -1.89
CA VAL A 252 -21.63 5.92 -1.36
C VAL A 252 -22.13 4.48 -1.11
N PRO A 253 -22.00 3.53 -2.06
CA PRO A 253 -22.29 2.12 -1.81
C PRO A 253 -21.46 1.50 -0.69
N PHE A 254 -20.19 1.88 -0.55
CA PHE A 254 -19.33 1.39 0.54
C PHE A 254 -19.88 1.81 1.90
N LEU A 255 -20.10 3.12 2.10
CA LEU A 255 -20.54 3.68 3.39
C LEU A 255 -21.95 3.22 3.79
N THR A 256 -22.88 3.17 2.82
CA THR A 256 -24.27 2.75 3.07
C THR A 256 -24.40 1.26 3.37
N SER A 257 -23.38 0.46 3.07
CA SER A 257 -23.37 -0.98 3.29
C SER A 257 -22.24 -1.45 4.21
N HIS A 258 -21.51 -0.54 4.88
CA HIS A 258 -20.34 -0.90 5.69
C HIS A 258 -20.69 -1.85 6.85
N ALA A 259 -21.94 -1.84 7.34
CA ALA A 259 -22.42 -2.75 8.36
C ALA A 259 -22.36 -4.24 7.95
N PHE A 260 -22.26 -4.52 6.65
CA PHE A 260 -22.10 -5.87 6.11
C PHE A 260 -20.63 -6.24 5.83
N MET A 261 -19.68 -5.37 6.15
CA MET A 261 -18.26 -5.68 6.04
C MET A 261 -17.86 -6.68 7.13
N THR A 262 -16.94 -7.59 6.81
CA THR A 262 -16.38 -8.49 7.81
C THR A 262 -15.56 -7.69 8.82
N ASP A 263 -15.88 -7.84 10.10
CA ASP A 263 -15.07 -7.30 11.17
C ASP A 263 -13.77 -8.10 11.27
N MET A 264 -12.65 -7.47 10.90
CA MET A 264 -11.32 -8.06 10.98
C MET A 264 -10.75 -8.06 12.41
N LYS A 265 -11.50 -7.55 13.40
CA LYS A 265 -11.10 -7.41 14.81
C LYS A 265 -9.78 -6.66 15.02
N TYR A 266 -9.41 -5.82 14.06
CA TYR A 266 -8.26 -4.94 14.23
C TYR A 266 -8.63 -3.81 15.18
N GLU A 267 -7.86 -3.67 16.26
CA GLU A 267 -7.97 -2.54 17.16
C GLU A 267 -7.30 -1.30 16.53
N PRO A 268 -7.90 -0.10 16.64
CA PRO A 268 -7.23 1.14 16.30
C PRO A 268 -5.92 1.26 17.09
N ARG A 269 -4.82 1.52 16.39
CA ARG A 269 -3.53 1.83 17.02
C ARG A 269 -3.31 3.34 17.02
N PRO A 270 -2.72 3.88 18.09
CA PRO A 270 -2.32 3.18 19.32
C PRO A 270 -3.52 2.76 20.19
N SER A 271 -3.42 1.60 20.85
CA SER A 271 -4.44 1.10 21.78
C SER A 271 -3.97 1.14 23.24
N GLY A 272 -4.70 1.89 24.06
CA GLY A 272 -4.36 2.10 25.47
C GLY A 272 -3.24 3.13 25.70
N THR A 273 -2.84 3.30 26.96
CA THR A 273 -1.85 4.32 27.38
C THR A 273 -0.40 3.87 27.22
N ALA A 274 -0.18 2.56 27.03
CA ALA A 274 1.15 1.95 26.91
C ALA A 274 1.61 1.81 25.44
N ASP A 275 0.75 2.20 24.49
CA ASP A 275 1.00 2.13 23.07
C ASP A 275 1.03 3.54 22.47
N SER A 276 1.90 3.76 21.50
CA SER A 276 2.04 5.05 20.84
C SER A 276 2.63 4.85 19.45
N PHE A 277 2.28 5.76 18.53
CA PHE A 277 2.96 5.83 17.24
C PHE A 277 4.48 5.99 17.41
N TRP A 278 4.92 6.68 18.47
CA TRP A 278 6.34 6.81 18.77
C TRP A 278 7.02 5.44 18.98
N GLN A 279 6.47 4.58 19.85
CA GLN A 279 7.01 3.24 20.07
C GLN A 279 6.88 2.33 18.85
N MET A 280 5.86 2.57 18.02
CA MET A 280 5.67 1.84 16.77
C MET A 280 6.74 2.16 15.73
N PHE A 281 7.09 3.44 15.54
CA PHE A 281 8.12 3.86 14.57
C PHE A 281 9.54 3.79 15.14
N PHE A 282 9.68 3.88 16.46
CA PHE A 282 10.96 3.88 17.18
C PHE A 282 10.90 2.86 18.32
N PRO A 283 10.92 1.55 17.98
CA PRO A 283 10.81 0.47 18.97
C PRO A 283 12.07 0.32 19.84
N LEU A 284 13.16 1.02 19.52
CA LEU A 284 14.42 0.96 20.25
C LEU A 284 14.75 2.31 20.92
N PRO A 285 15.57 2.32 21.98
CA PRO A 285 16.17 3.57 22.48
C PRO A 285 17.00 4.24 21.38
N LEU A 286 16.91 5.56 21.22
CA LEU A 286 17.54 6.37 20.14
C LEU A 286 19.00 5.98 19.80
N VAL A 287 19.81 5.64 20.81
CA VAL A 287 21.20 5.22 20.62
C VAL A 287 21.29 3.84 19.95
N LEU A 288 20.44 2.89 20.34
CA LEU A 288 20.38 1.55 19.76
C LEU A 288 19.74 1.56 18.37
N GLU A 289 18.77 2.45 18.11
CA GLU A 289 18.17 2.67 16.79
C GLU A 289 19.25 2.98 15.72
N TYR A 290 20.18 3.90 16.04
CA TYR A 290 21.28 4.30 15.17
C TYR A 290 22.22 3.14 14.83
N PHE A 291 22.52 2.25 15.79
CA PHE A 291 23.33 1.06 15.55
C PHE A 291 22.56 -0.05 14.82
N HIS A 292 21.26 -0.21 15.10
CA HIS A 292 20.43 -1.28 14.57
C HIS A 292 20.14 -1.12 13.07
N HIS A 293 19.89 0.12 12.59
CA HIS A 293 19.74 0.39 11.16
C HIS A 293 21.02 0.07 10.36
N THR A 294 22.19 0.32 10.95
CA THR A 294 23.49 0.05 10.31
C THR A 294 23.77 -1.46 10.15
N VAL A 295 23.33 -2.28 11.11
CA VAL A 295 23.57 -3.74 11.14
C VAL A 295 22.51 -4.53 10.36
N ARG A 296 21.25 -4.08 10.33
CA ARG A 296 20.12 -4.82 9.70
C ARG A 296 20.11 -4.75 8.16
N SER A 297 20.77 -3.75 7.57
CA SER A 297 21.07 -3.69 6.13
C SER A 297 21.83 -4.92 5.60
N ARG A 298 22.55 -5.65 6.47
CA ARG A 298 23.22 -6.92 6.14
C ARG A 298 22.27 -8.13 6.20
N ARG A 299 21.15 -8.04 6.94
CA ARG A 299 20.19 -9.14 7.14
C ARG A 299 19.15 -9.22 6.03
N VAL A 300 18.83 -8.09 5.39
CA VAL A 300 18.08 -8.06 4.11
C VAL A 300 18.77 -8.99 3.10
N ARG A 301 20.11 -9.01 3.05
CA ARG A 301 20.84 -9.95 2.18
C ARG A 301 20.71 -11.42 2.55
N ARG A 302 20.42 -11.80 3.80
CA ARG A 302 20.37 -13.20 4.26
C ARG A 302 18.96 -13.80 4.31
N MET A 303 17.92 -12.99 4.49
CA MET A 303 16.54 -13.49 4.55
C MET A 303 16.04 -13.93 3.16
N TYR A 304 16.58 -13.35 2.08
CA TYR A 304 16.30 -13.76 0.70
C TYR A 304 17.03 -15.03 0.23
N PHE A 305 18.09 -15.50 0.91
CA PHE A 305 18.76 -16.76 0.54
C PHE A 305 17.97 -18.02 0.94
N ALA A 306 17.06 -17.92 1.90
CA ALA A 306 16.26 -19.07 2.32
C ALA A 306 15.21 -19.49 1.28
N SER A 307 14.78 -18.60 0.37
CA SER A 307 13.87 -18.95 -0.73
C SER A 307 14.60 -19.58 -1.93
N GLN A 308 15.93 -19.45 -2.03
CA GLN A 308 16.72 -20.09 -3.08
C GLN A 308 17.10 -21.53 -2.76
N SER A 309 17.24 -21.90 -1.48
CA SER A 309 17.59 -23.27 -1.09
C SER A 309 16.50 -24.31 -1.40
N CYS A 310 15.26 -23.90 -1.67
CA CYS A 310 14.23 -24.81 -2.17
C CYS A 310 14.32 -25.10 -3.67
N ARG A 311 15.14 -24.37 -4.45
CA ARG A 311 15.29 -24.58 -5.90
C ARG A 311 16.44 -25.52 -6.30
N HIS A 312 17.19 -26.06 -5.33
CA HIS A 312 18.36 -26.92 -5.61
C HIS A 312 18.22 -28.38 -5.15
N LEU A 313 17.03 -28.83 -4.77
CA LEU A 313 16.82 -30.24 -4.37
C LEU A 313 15.88 -31.04 -5.27
N ASP A 314 15.32 -30.46 -6.33
CA ASP A 314 14.45 -31.18 -7.29
C ASP A 314 15.24 -31.71 -8.49
N GLY A 315 16.26 -32.53 -8.20
CA GLY A 315 17.12 -33.15 -9.21
C GLY A 315 17.57 -34.54 -8.79
N GLY A 316 16.63 -35.49 -8.63
CA GLY A 316 16.98 -36.91 -8.54
C GLY A 316 15.99 -37.81 -7.80
N LEU A 317 15.35 -38.69 -8.57
CA LEU A 317 14.84 -40.02 -8.20
C LEU A 317 13.66 -40.18 -7.20
N LEU A 318 12.56 -40.64 -7.81
CA LEU A 318 11.47 -41.48 -7.30
C LEU A 318 11.75 -42.29 -6.01
N HIS A 319 10.93 -42.12 -4.96
CA HIS A 319 10.01 -43.16 -4.43
C HIS A 319 9.17 -42.64 -3.24
N ARG A 320 7.95 -43.20 -3.11
CA ARG A 320 6.94 -43.01 -2.06
C ARG A 320 7.50 -42.83 -0.63
N THR A 321 7.03 -41.82 0.08
CA THR A 321 6.27 -41.94 1.36
C THR A 321 5.63 -40.59 1.72
N ARG A 322 4.32 -40.61 2.03
CA ARG A 322 3.62 -39.52 2.74
C ARG A 322 4.24 -39.41 4.14
N ASP A 323 4.75 -38.24 4.52
CA ASP A 323 4.47 -37.58 5.80
C ASP A 323 5.42 -36.40 6.10
N ARG A 324 4.81 -35.29 6.53
CA ARG A 324 5.36 -34.20 7.35
C ARG A 324 6.56 -33.40 6.81
N CYS A 325 6.26 -32.36 6.03
CA CYS A 325 7.15 -31.20 5.92
C CYS A 325 6.82 -30.14 6.98
N PHE A 326 7.88 -29.71 7.65
CA PHE A 326 7.99 -28.69 8.68
C PHE A 326 7.32 -27.35 8.28
N CYS A 327 6.07 -27.15 8.69
CA CYS A 327 5.41 -25.83 8.61
C CYS A 327 4.86 -25.36 9.97
N LYS A 328 5.12 -26.11 11.06
CA LYS A 328 4.62 -25.81 12.41
C LYS A 328 5.57 -24.98 13.29
N SER A 329 6.84 -24.81 12.94
CA SER A 329 7.80 -24.16 13.85
C SER A 329 7.86 -22.63 13.78
N TRP A 330 7.30 -21.99 12.74
CA TRP A 330 7.32 -20.53 12.61
C TRP A 330 6.08 -19.84 13.20
N TRP A 331 4.94 -20.53 13.17
CA TRP A 331 3.68 -20.01 13.75
C TRP A 331 3.74 -19.94 15.29
N SER A 332 4.57 -20.77 15.93
CA SER A 332 4.76 -20.81 17.39
C SER A 332 5.75 -19.76 17.94
N ALA A 333 6.52 -19.07 17.10
CA ALA A 333 7.64 -18.25 17.58
C ALA A 333 7.26 -16.79 17.90
N ASN A 334 6.15 -16.28 17.37
CA ASN A 334 5.75 -14.87 17.53
C ASN A 334 4.65 -14.62 18.59
N HIS A 335 4.19 -15.63 19.31
CA HIS A 335 3.23 -15.48 20.42
C HIS A 335 3.84 -15.54 21.83
N ARG A 336 5.16 -15.36 21.98
CA ARG A 336 5.84 -15.49 23.28
C ARG A 336 6.07 -14.20 24.07
N HIS A 337 5.35 -13.12 23.76
CA HIS A 337 5.43 -11.87 24.54
C HIS A 337 4.06 -11.25 24.85
N VAL A 338 3.03 -12.05 25.12
CA VAL A 338 1.92 -11.67 26.00
C VAL A 338 1.40 -12.97 26.58
N MET A 339 1.71 -13.24 27.86
CA MET A 339 1.05 -14.19 28.78
C MET A 339 2.11 -14.62 29.82
N GLU A 340 2.07 -13.99 30.98
CA GLU A 340 2.54 -14.60 32.22
C GLU A 340 1.33 -14.89 33.13
N PRO A 341 1.45 -15.86 34.05
CA PRO A 341 0.49 -16.93 34.16
C PRO A 341 -0.15 -16.98 35.54
N THR A 342 -1.47 -17.16 35.62
CA THR A 342 -2.07 -17.74 36.83
C THR A 342 -3.25 -18.64 36.50
N THR A 343 -3.15 -19.85 37.02
CA THR A 343 -4.17 -20.89 37.22
C THR A 343 -4.31 -21.93 36.11
N VAL A 344 -3.55 -23.00 36.33
CA VAL A 344 -3.59 -24.30 35.66
C VAL A 344 -4.63 -25.21 36.35
N ALA A 345 -5.20 -26.12 35.54
CA ALA A 345 -5.97 -27.33 35.88
C ALA A 345 -7.47 -27.09 36.20
N VAL A 346 -8.42 -27.92 35.75
CA VAL A 346 -8.48 -29.38 35.82
C VAL A 346 -9.52 -29.91 34.79
N SER A 347 -9.04 -30.79 33.91
CA SER A 347 -9.66 -32.01 33.34
C SER A 347 -11.15 -32.18 32.94
N LEU A 348 -11.29 -33.00 31.87
CA LEU A 348 -12.16 -34.18 31.71
C LEU A 348 -13.49 -34.05 30.94
N PHE A 349 -13.60 -34.95 29.96
CA PHE A 349 -14.76 -35.42 29.18
C PHE A 349 -16.14 -35.29 29.87
N ALA A 350 -17.17 -34.90 29.10
CA ALA A 350 -18.40 -35.68 28.90
C ALA A 350 -19.42 -34.99 27.96
N SER A 351 -19.89 -35.79 26.99
CA SER A 351 -21.26 -35.90 26.47
C SER A 351 -22.02 -34.70 25.89
N LEU A 352 -22.28 -34.83 24.58
CA LEU A 352 -23.62 -34.90 23.97
C LEU A 352 -24.81 -34.48 24.87
N HIS A 353 -25.47 -33.37 24.52
CA HIS A 353 -26.93 -33.32 24.44
C HIS A 353 -27.34 -32.37 23.32
N VAL A 354 -28.00 -32.97 22.33
CA VAL A 354 -29.00 -32.33 21.48
C VAL A 354 -30.18 -32.00 22.39
N ASP A 355 -30.70 -30.77 22.31
CA ASP A 355 -32.14 -30.58 22.28
C ASP A 355 -32.49 -29.24 21.62
N ASP A 356 -33.46 -29.36 20.71
CA ASP A 356 -34.28 -28.30 20.14
C ASP A 356 -34.88 -27.44 21.25
N ASP A 357 -34.90 -26.12 21.08
CA ASP A 357 -36.17 -25.39 21.24
C ASP A 357 -36.17 -24.00 20.59
N ARG A 358 -37.37 -23.61 20.20
CA ARG A 358 -37.78 -22.59 19.24
C ARG A 358 -37.72 -21.13 19.74
N ALA A 359 -37.76 -20.22 18.77
CA ALA A 359 -38.27 -18.84 18.79
C ALA A 359 -37.49 -17.85 19.68
N ILE A 360 -37.09 -16.67 19.21
CA ILE A 360 -37.84 -15.58 18.53
C ILE A 360 -36.91 -14.83 17.58
#